data_AF-A0A379VUE3-F1
#
_entry.id   AF-A0A379VUE3-F1
#
_cell.length_a   1.000
_cell.length_b   1.000
_cell.length_c   1.000
_cell.angle_alpha   90.00
_cell.angle_beta   90.00
_cell.angle_gamma   90.00
#
_symmetry.space_group_name_H-M   'P 1'
#
loop_
_entity.id
_entity.type
_entity.pdbx_description
1 polymer ?
#
loop_
_entity_poly.entity_id
_entity_poly.type
_entity_poly.pdbx_seq_one_letter_code
_entity_poly.pdbx_strand_id
1 'polypeptide(L)'
;MIQQGSIGTAYISDLSVTNSKIANASINSAKIIDGEITNAKIGNEIYSNNYVWQQSGWYIGKNGEMYINGSGGTGRMTINNNLIQIFDQNGTLRVRMGLW
;
A
#
# COMPACT_ATOMS: atom_id res chain seq x y z
N MET A 1 -38.30 -27.55 -4.40
CA MET A 1 -37.68 -26.43 -5.15
C MET A 1 -36.68 -25.74 -4.23
N ILE A 2 -35.52 -25.31 -4.72
CA ILE A 2 -34.58 -24.50 -3.91
C ILE A 2 -35.11 -23.06 -3.84
N GLN A 3 -35.12 -22.46 -2.65
CA GLN A 3 -35.54 -21.06 -2.49
C GLN A 3 -34.38 -20.13 -2.90
N GLN A 4 -34.70 -18.92 -3.35
CA GLN A 4 -33.71 -17.86 -3.58
C GLN A 4 -32.90 -17.62 -2.28
N GLY A 5 -31.56 -17.58 -2.38
CA GLY A 5 -30.68 -17.42 -1.22
C GLY A 5 -30.59 -18.62 -0.26
N SER A 6 -31.21 -19.77 -0.57
CA SER A 6 -31.23 -20.95 0.34
C SER A 6 -29.91 -21.71 0.46
N ILE A 7 -28.89 -21.37 -0.33
CA ILE A 7 -27.58 -22.02 -0.28
C ILE A 7 -26.77 -21.40 0.87
N GLY A 8 -26.96 -21.95 2.07
CA GLY A 8 -26.15 -21.65 3.26
C GLY A 8 -24.83 -22.43 3.31
N THR A 9 -24.03 -22.18 4.35
CA THR A 9 -22.71 -22.81 4.56
C THR A 9 -22.79 -24.34 4.68
N ALA A 10 -23.88 -24.90 5.22
CA ALA A 10 -24.08 -26.35 5.29
C ALA A 10 -24.10 -27.05 3.92
N TYR A 11 -24.36 -26.30 2.84
CA TYR A 11 -24.39 -26.79 1.46
C TYR A 11 -23.11 -26.43 0.67
N ILE A 12 -22.16 -25.72 1.29
CA ILE A 12 -20.86 -25.37 0.71
C ILE A 12 -19.79 -26.02 1.58
N SER A 13 -19.27 -27.17 1.15
CA SER A 13 -18.17 -27.81 1.86
C SER A 13 -16.94 -26.90 1.95
N ASP A 14 -16.18 -27.03 3.02
CA ASP A 14 -14.92 -26.32 3.19
C ASP A 14 -13.99 -26.54 1.98
N LEU A 15 -13.29 -25.47 1.58
CA LEU A 15 -12.39 -25.45 0.42
C LEU A 15 -13.05 -25.77 -0.94
N SER A 16 -14.37 -25.93 -1.00
CA SER A 16 -15.06 -26.25 -2.26
C SER A 16 -15.03 -25.10 -3.28
N VAL A 17 -14.86 -23.84 -2.85
CA VAL A 17 -14.73 -22.69 -3.75
C VAL A 17 -13.25 -22.43 -4.03
N THR A 18 -12.74 -23.02 -5.11
CA THR A 18 -11.35 -22.88 -5.56
C THR A 18 -11.20 -21.74 -6.57
N ASN A 19 -9.95 -21.33 -6.85
CA ASN A 19 -9.66 -20.28 -7.84
C ASN A 19 -10.30 -20.53 -9.22
N SER A 20 -10.38 -21.79 -9.67
CA SER A 20 -11.00 -22.13 -10.95
C SER A 20 -12.51 -21.84 -11.02
N LYS A 21 -13.18 -21.74 -9.87
CA LYS A 21 -14.61 -21.40 -9.76
C LYS A 21 -14.85 -19.90 -9.65
N ILE A 22 -13.79 -19.11 -9.49
CA ILE A 22 -13.85 -17.65 -9.36
C ILE A 22 -13.41 -17.05 -10.69
N ALA A 23 -14.33 -16.41 -11.40
CA ALA A 23 -14.01 -15.74 -12.66
C ALA A 23 -13.08 -14.54 -12.43
N ASN A 24 -12.22 -14.24 -13.41
CA ASN A 24 -11.35 -13.07 -13.37
C ASN A 24 -12.17 -11.78 -13.13
N ALA A 25 -11.67 -10.90 -12.27
CA ALA A 25 -12.32 -9.65 -11.88
C ALA A 25 -13.74 -9.78 -11.27
N SER A 26 -14.20 -10.98 -10.90
CA SER A 26 -15.49 -11.17 -10.20
C SER A 26 -15.48 -10.67 -8.75
N ILE A 27 -14.30 -10.47 -8.17
CA ILE A 27 -14.11 -9.93 -6.82
C ILE A 27 -13.92 -8.42 -6.93
N ASN A 28 -14.98 -7.67 -6.66
CA ASN A 28 -14.96 -6.19 -6.72
C ASN A 28 -14.05 -5.56 -5.66
N SER A 29 -13.85 -6.22 -4.52
CA SER A 29 -12.98 -5.75 -3.44
C SER A 29 -12.42 -6.93 -2.66
N ALA A 30 -11.14 -6.83 -2.30
CA ALA A 30 -10.46 -7.86 -1.53
C ALA A 30 -11.17 -8.11 -0.18
N LYS A 31 -11.29 -9.39 0.20
CA LYS A 31 -11.80 -9.82 1.51
C LYS A 31 -10.61 -10.38 2.30
N ILE A 32 -10.09 -9.58 3.22
CA ILE A 32 -8.86 -9.86 3.97
C ILE A 32 -9.21 -9.81 5.46
N ILE A 33 -8.90 -10.88 6.19
CA ILE A 33 -9.05 -10.94 7.65
C ILE A 33 -7.87 -10.20 8.30
N ASP A 34 -8.06 -9.67 9.50
CA ASP A 34 -6.98 -9.01 10.24
C ASP A 34 -5.76 -9.93 10.43
N GLY A 35 -4.56 -9.35 10.34
CA GLY A 35 -3.29 -10.07 10.41
C GLY A 35 -2.98 -10.95 9.19
N GLU A 36 -3.89 -11.08 8.21
CA GLU A 36 -3.66 -11.99 7.09
C GLU A 36 -2.62 -11.49 6.11
N ILE A 37 -2.39 -10.18 5.94
CA ILE A 37 -1.34 -9.68 5.04
C ILE A 37 0.01 -9.81 5.72
N THR A 38 0.57 -11.01 5.65
CA THR A 38 1.93 -11.29 6.06
C THR A 38 2.93 -10.66 5.09
N ASN A 39 4.19 -10.54 5.51
CA ASN A 39 5.26 -10.08 4.63
C ASN A 39 5.36 -10.93 3.35
N ALA A 40 5.03 -12.22 3.37
CA ALA A 40 5.05 -13.06 2.18
C ALA A 40 3.97 -12.70 1.13
N LYS A 41 2.88 -12.03 1.54
CA LYS A 41 1.75 -11.66 0.68
C LYS A 41 1.92 -10.26 0.04
N ILE A 42 2.84 -9.44 0.53
CA ILE A 42 3.22 -8.18 -0.11
C ILE A 42 4.17 -8.49 -1.27
N GLY A 43 4.12 -7.75 -2.38
CA GLY A 43 5.11 -7.87 -3.45
C GLY A 43 6.52 -7.46 -3.00
N ASN A 44 7.48 -7.40 -3.93
CA ASN A 44 8.83 -6.92 -3.60
C ASN A 44 8.85 -5.42 -3.26
N GLU A 45 7.84 -4.68 -3.71
CA GLU A 45 7.83 -3.22 -3.68
C GLU A 45 6.44 -2.70 -3.33
N ILE A 46 6.40 -1.56 -2.65
CA ILE A 46 5.21 -0.76 -2.38
C ILE A 46 5.56 0.65 -2.84
N TYR A 47 4.75 1.26 -3.69
CA TYR A 47 5.03 2.61 -4.14
C TYR A 47 3.75 3.36 -4.43
N SER A 48 3.84 4.68 -4.52
CA SER A 48 2.71 5.51 -4.92
C SER A 48 2.39 5.32 -6.40
N ASN A 49 1.13 5.48 -6.78
CA ASN A 49 0.71 5.32 -8.18
C ASN A 49 1.48 6.22 -9.17
N ASN A 50 1.95 7.39 -8.70
CA ASN A 50 2.76 8.33 -9.47
C ASN A 50 4.26 8.16 -9.23
N TYR A 51 4.66 7.01 -8.67
CA TYR A 51 6.06 6.71 -8.48
C TYR A 51 6.72 6.66 -9.84
N VAL A 52 7.44 7.73 -10.11
CA VAL A 52 8.39 7.78 -11.19
C VAL A 52 9.72 7.77 -10.48
N TRP A 53 10.51 6.76 -10.81
CA TRP A 53 11.84 6.56 -10.28
C TRP A 53 12.57 7.90 -10.18
N GLN A 54 12.89 8.28 -8.93
CA GLN A 54 13.64 9.50 -8.57
C GLN A 54 13.05 10.83 -9.06
N GLN A 55 11.79 10.88 -9.50
CA GLN A 55 11.17 12.10 -10.01
C GLN A 55 9.93 12.48 -9.21
N SER A 56 9.13 11.50 -8.82
CA SER A 56 7.91 11.75 -8.08
C SER A 56 7.49 10.54 -7.27
N GLY A 57 6.73 10.81 -6.21
CA GLY A 57 6.10 9.76 -5.44
C GLY A 57 6.99 9.14 -4.39
N TRP A 58 6.40 8.22 -3.63
CA TRP A 58 7.11 7.46 -2.62
C TRP A 58 7.23 6.01 -3.02
N TYR A 59 8.22 5.35 -2.48
CA TYR A 59 8.45 3.93 -2.65
C TYR A 59 9.00 3.38 -1.33
N ILE A 60 8.64 2.14 -1.02
CA ILE A 60 9.11 1.33 0.10
C ILE A 60 9.28 -0.08 -0.47
N GLY A 61 10.51 -0.46 -0.73
CA GLY A 61 10.87 -1.77 -1.25
C GLY A 61 11.34 -2.68 -0.13
N LYS A 62 11.08 -3.98 -0.29
CA LYS A 62 11.64 -5.02 0.59
C LYS A 62 13.13 -5.26 0.36
N ASN A 63 13.64 -4.77 -0.76
CA ASN A 63 15.06 -4.58 -0.97
C ASN A 63 15.66 -3.53 0.00
N GLY A 64 14.83 -2.88 0.83
CA GLY A 64 15.23 -1.95 1.88
C GLY A 64 15.20 -0.49 1.45
N GLU A 65 14.79 -0.18 0.23
CA GLU A 65 14.77 1.19 -0.29
C GLU A 65 13.49 1.92 0.14
N MET A 66 13.63 3.16 0.58
CA MET A 66 12.52 4.08 0.82
C MET A 66 12.77 5.37 0.06
N TYR A 67 11.96 5.66 -0.96
CA TYR A 67 11.98 6.95 -1.66
C TYR A 67 10.81 7.80 -1.19
N ILE A 68 11.08 9.09 -1.00
CA ILE A 68 10.07 10.13 -0.78
C ILE A 68 10.45 11.26 -1.74
N ASN A 69 10.13 11.07 -3.02
CA ASN A 69 10.49 12.02 -4.05
C ASN A 69 9.51 13.19 -4.04
N GLY A 70 10.04 14.41 -3.99
CA GLY A 70 9.29 15.60 -4.37
C GLY A 70 9.16 15.65 -5.90
N SER A 71 8.01 16.06 -6.42
CA SER A 71 7.85 16.23 -7.87
C SER A 71 8.51 17.52 -8.33
N GLY A 72 9.68 17.43 -8.97
CA GLY A 72 10.32 18.53 -9.70
C GLY A 72 10.83 19.70 -8.84
N GLY A 73 12.12 19.67 -8.53
CA GLY A 73 12.95 20.87 -8.28
C GLY A 73 12.57 21.82 -7.15
N THR A 74 11.61 21.53 -6.26
CA THR A 74 11.05 22.54 -5.33
C THR A 74 11.23 22.27 -3.83
N GLY A 75 11.96 21.22 -3.42
CA GLY A 75 12.29 20.99 -2.02
C GLY A 75 12.54 19.54 -1.59
N ARG A 76 12.84 19.34 -0.30
CA ARG A 76 13.04 18.02 0.34
C ARG A 76 12.34 17.93 1.70
N MET A 77 11.94 16.72 2.12
CA MET A 77 11.40 16.39 3.45
C MET A 77 12.41 15.54 4.25
N THR A 78 12.42 15.67 5.58
CA THR A 78 13.11 14.82 6.56
C THR A 78 12.09 14.40 7.62
N ILE A 79 12.20 13.20 8.16
CA ILE A 79 11.42 12.68 9.29
C ILE A 79 12.42 11.95 10.20
N ASN A 80 12.43 12.26 11.50
CA ASN A 80 13.24 11.59 12.52
C ASN A 80 12.45 11.50 13.84
N ASN A 81 12.95 10.72 14.81
CA ASN A 81 12.28 10.47 16.10
C ASN A 81 11.80 11.76 16.78
N ASN A 82 12.62 12.79 16.64
CA ASN A 82 12.32 14.09 17.16
C ASN A 82 11.61 14.88 16.07
N LEU A 83 12.24 15.07 14.90
CA LEU A 83 11.92 16.10 13.95
C LEU A 83 11.55 15.67 12.54
N ILE A 84 10.53 16.34 12.00
CA ILE A 84 10.18 16.35 10.57
C ILE A 84 10.57 17.71 9.99
N GLN A 85 11.25 17.78 8.85
CA GLN A 85 11.70 19.05 8.29
C GLN A 85 11.52 19.10 6.79
N ILE A 86 11.26 20.28 6.24
CA ILE A 86 11.12 20.51 4.81
C ILE A 86 11.98 21.69 4.43
N PHE A 87 12.63 21.59 3.30
CA PHE A 87 13.46 22.63 2.72
C PHE A 87 12.95 22.91 1.32
N ASP A 88 13.06 24.14 0.84
CA ASP A 88 12.72 24.48 -0.54
C ASP A 88 13.90 24.11 -1.46
N GLN A 89 13.73 24.45 -2.74
CA GLN A 89 14.78 24.37 -3.75
C GLN A 89 16.05 25.15 -3.43
N ASN A 90 15.95 26.22 -2.63
CA ASN A 90 17.05 27.12 -2.29
C ASN A 90 17.73 26.72 -0.96
N GLY A 91 17.38 25.57 -0.37
CA GLY A 91 17.96 25.08 0.88
C GLY A 91 17.50 25.83 2.13
N THR A 92 16.52 26.72 1.99
CA THR A 92 15.92 27.36 3.14
C THR A 92 15.10 26.30 3.86
N LEU A 93 15.36 26.11 5.16
CA LEU A 93 14.46 25.35 6.02
C LEU A 93 13.10 26.03 5.95
N ARG A 94 12.19 25.43 5.19
CA ARG A 94 10.82 25.89 5.09
C ARG A 94 10.02 25.41 6.27
N VAL A 95 10.43 24.29 6.83
CA VAL A 95 9.72 23.59 7.89
C VAL A 95 10.73 22.86 8.76
N ARG A 96 10.53 22.93 10.07
CA ARG A 96 11.06 22.01 11.06
C ARG A 96 9.97 21.78 12.08
N MET A 97 9.87 20.57 12.54
CA MET A 97 8.90 20.07 13.49
C MET A 97 9.65 19.12 14.39
N GLY A 98 9.21 18.91 15.64
CA GLY A 98 9.76 17.90 16.55
C GLY A 98 10.36 18.45 17.83
N LEU A 99 11.06 17.62 18.60
CA LEU A 99 11.78 18.11 19.78
C LEU A 99 12.98 18.97 19.36
N TRP A 100 12.92 20.23 19.77
CA TRP A 100 13.89 21.29 19.55
C TRP A 100 13.95 22.21 20.77
#